data_AF-A0A813M3I9-F1
#
_entry.id   AF-A0A813M3I9-F1
#
_cell.length_a   1.000
_cell.length_b   1.000
_cell.length_c   1.000
_cell.angle_alpha   90.00
_cell.angle_beta   90.00
_cell.angle_gamma   90.00
#
_symmetry.space_group_name_H-M   'P 1'
#
loop_
_entity.id
_entity.type
_entity.pdbx_description
1 polymer ?
#
loop_
_entity_poly.entity_id
_entity_poly.type
_entity_poly.pdbx_seq_one_letter_code
_entity_poly.pdbx_strand_id
1 'polypeptide(L)' 'MVQRKLYSGHKKRPLVKPFVFTSSNGRIINVYGDDAATDNDAFIMEKVQKSDKDLRDLLKIGDLSIFDRGFKECIA' A
#
# COMPACT_ATOMS: atom_id res chain seq x y z
N MET A 1 9.46 10.48 3.55
CA MET A 1 9.16 11.94 3.66
C MET A 1 7.83 12.36 3.01
N VAL A 2 6.98 11.42 2.53
CA VAL A 2 5.72 11.74 1.82
C VAL A 2 4.55 11.97 2.80
N GLN A 3 4.38 11.11 3.80
CA GLN A 3 3.30 11.22 4.80
C GLN A 3 3.27 12.56 5.56
N ARG A 4 4.45 13.14 5.87
CA ARG A 4 4.54 14.47 6.50
C ARG A 4 4.04 15.60 5.58
N LYS A 5 4.21 15.46 4.26
CA LYS A 5 3.70 16.46 3.29
C LYS A 5 2.19 16.37 3.11
N LEU A 6 1.59 15.20 3.36
CA LEU A 6 0.15 14.95 3.22
C LEU A 6 -0.65 15.22 4.50
N TYR A 7 0.02 15.71 5.55
CA TYR A 7 -0.61 16.06 6.81
C TYR A 7 -1.22 17.45 6.76
N SER A 8 -2.52 17.56 7.02
CA SER A 8 -3.18 18.85 7.17
C SER A 8 -2.97 19.38 8.59
N GLY A 9 -2.22 20.48 8.71
CA GLY A 9 -2.03 21.16 9.99
C GLY A 9 -3.34 21.71 10.58
N HIS A 10 -4.27 22.16 9.73
CA HIS A 10 -5.58 22.64 10.17
C HIS A 10 -6.46 21.50 10.70
N LYS A 11 -6.59 20.40 9.95
CA LYS A 11 -7.40 19.23 10.37
C LYS A 11 -6.67 18.31 11.36
N LYS A 12 -5.40 18.60 11.64
CA LYS A 12 -4.48 17.78 12.47
C LYS A 12 -4.48 16.29 12.11
N ARG A 13 -4.62 15.97 10.82
CA ARG A 13 -4.65 14.58 10.33
C ARG A 13 -4.06 14.47 8.92
N PRO A 14 -3.55 13.29 8.54
CA PRO A 14 -3.29 12.97 7.14
C PRO A 14 -4.58 13.11 6.31
N LEU A 15 -4.50 13.72 5.14
CA LEU A 15 -5.63 13.75 4.19
C LEU A 15 -5.59 12.60 3.20
N VAL A 16 -4.37 12.15 2.90
CA VAL A 16 -4.07 11.11 1.93
C VAL A 16 -3.18 10.07 2.60
N LYS A 17 -3.42 8.80 2.30
CA LYS A 17 -2.65 7.68 2.85
C LYS A 17 -1.81 7.05 1.74
N PRO A 18 -0.49 7.26 1.72
CA PRO A 18 0.37 6.59 0.77
C PRO A 18 0.57 5.13 1.19
N PHE A 19 0.37 4.19 0.26
CA PHE A 19 0.67 2.78 0.43
C PHE A 19 2.00 2.47 -0.27
N VAL A 20 3.01 2.13 0.53
CA VAL A 20 4.41 2.09 0.07
C VAL A 20 4.86 0.64 -0.04
N PHE A 21 5.31 0.24 -1.22
CA PHE A 21 6.00 -1.02 -1.43
C PHE A 21 7.51 -0.84 -1.24
N THR A 22 8.10 -1.69 -0.41
CA THR A 22 9.53 -1.64 -0.09
C THR A 22 10.17 -3.01 -0.19
N SER A 23 11.45 -3.04 -0.52
CA SER A 23 12.29 -4.23 -0.41
C SER A 23 12.72 -4.46 1.05
N SER A 24 13.21 -5.65 1.35
CA SER A 24 13.72 -6.05 2.67
C SER A 24 14.89 -5.19 3.19
N ASN A 25 15.61 -4.50 2.30
CA ASN A 25 16.67 -3.55 2.66
C ASN A 25 16.19 -2.09 2.79
N GLY A 26 14.88 -1.86 2.81
CA GLY A 26 14.28 -0.55 3.04
C GLY A 26 14.27 0.40 1.84
N ARG A 27 14.59 -0.09 0.63
CA ARG A 27 14.43 0.71 -0.59
C ARG A 27 12.97 0.73 -1.00
N ILE A 28 12.49 1.90 -1.41
CA ILE A 28 11.14 2.06 -1.94
C ILE A 28 11.13 1.52 -3.38
N ILE A 29 10.28 0.54 -3.64
CA ILE A 29 10.05 -0.04 -4.96
C ILE A 29 8.96 0.77 -5.69
N ASN A 30 7.83 1.00 -5.00
CA ASN A 30 6.73 1.78 -5.55
C ASN A 30 5.93 2.50 -4.43
N VAL A 31 5.18 3.55 -4.80
CA VAL A 31 4.29 4.29 -3.90
C VAL A 31 2.93 4.49 -4.57
N TYR A 32 1.89 3.94 -3.97
CA TYR A 32 0.50 4.18 -4.32
C TYR A 32 -0.04 5.29 -3.41
N GLY A 33 -0.84 6.23 -3.92
CA GLY A 33 -1.07 7.49 -3.21
C GLY A 33 -2.43 8.15 -3.34
N ASP A 34 -3.38 7.56 -4.06
CA ASP A 34 -4.67 8.21 -4.33
C ASP A 34 -5.78 7.75 -3.38
N ASP A 35 -5.42 7.18 -2.23
CA ASP A 35 -6.37 6.63 -1.26
C ASP A 35 -6.61 7.59 -0.10
N ALA A 36 -7.85 7.61 0.38
CA ALA A 36 -8.24 8.48 1.47
C ALA A 36 -7.56 8.03 2.77
N ALA A 37 -7.31 8.97 3.69
CA ALA A 37 -6.74 8.64 5.00
C ALA A 37 -7.59 7.66 5.85
N THR A 38 -8.86 7.48 5.48
CA THR A 38 -9.80 6.57 6.12
C THR A 38 -9.81 5.17 5.53
N ASP A 39 -9.17 4.97 4.38
CA ASP A 39 -9.20 3.68 3.69
C ASP A 39 -8.32 2.66 4.42
N ASN A 40 -8.86 1.45 4.58
CA ASN A 40 -8.16 0.33 5.19
C ASN A 40 -7.02 -0.15 4.26
N ASP A 41 -5.89 -0.53 4.83
CA ASP A 41 -4.74 -1.06 4.10
C ASP A 41 -5.09 -2.30 3.26
N ALA A 42 -5.98 -3.17 3.75
CA ALA A 42 -6.42 -4.35 2.98
C ALA A 42 -7.22 -3.96 1.72
N PHE A 43 -8.05 -2.92 1.82
CA PHE A 43 -8.82 -2.39 0.69
C PHE A 43 -7.90 -1.73 -0.35
N ILE A 44 -6.92 -0.95 0.12
CA ILE A 44 -5.92 -0.34 -0.74
C ILE A 44 -5.10 -1.42 -1.45
N MET A 45 -4.67 -2.46 -0.73
CA MET A 45 -3.92 -3.59 -1.29
C MET A 45 -4.75 -4.35 -2.35
N GLU A 46 -6.06 -4.54 -2.15
CA GLU A 46 -6.93 -5.15 -3.16
C GLU A 46 -7.01 -4.30 -4.44
N LYS A 47 -7.16 -2.98 -4.30
CA LYS A 47 -7.17 -2.03 -5.42
C LYS A 47 -5.85 -2.07 -6.19
N VAL A 48 -4.73 -2.03 -5.48
CA VAL A 48 -3.38 -2.12 -6.06
C VAL A 48 -3.22 -3.44 -6.81
N GLN A 49 -3.60 -4.57 -6.21
CA GLN A 49 -3.55 -5.88 -6.89
C GLN A 49 -4.41 -5.93 -8.15
N LYS A 50 -5.55 -5.22 -8.22
CA LYS A 50 -6.41 -5.18 -9.41
C LYS A 50 -5.86 -4.29 -10.51
N SER A 51 -5.26 -3.17 -10.15
CA SER A 51 -4.88 -2.11 -11.10
C SER A 51 -3.42 -2.17 -11.55
N ASP A 52 -2.51 -2.70 -10.73
CA ASP A 52 -1.08 -2.62 -10.99
C ASP A 52 -0.55 -3.92 -11.63
N LYS A 53 -0.07 -3.79 -12.87
CA LYS A 53 0.54 -4.87 -13.63
C LYS A 53 1.99 -5.16 -13.17
N ASP A 54 2.72 -4.13 -12.73
CA ASP A 54 4.11 -4.23 -12.31
C ASP A 54 4.25 -5.00 -10.99
N LEU A 55 3.31 -4.83 -10.04
CA LEU A 55 3.26 -5.64 -8.82
C LEU A 55 2.99 -7.11 -9.14
N ARG A 56 2.06 -7.39 -10.07
CA ARG A 56 1.79 -8.76 -10.52
C ARG A 56 2.98 -9.36 -11.26
N ASP A 57 3.73 -8.55 -12.00
CA ASP A 57 4.94 -9.00 -12.68
C ASP A 57 6.09 -9.27 -11.69
N LEU A 58 6.11 -8.60 -10.54
CA LEU A 58 7.05 -8.87 -9.44
C LEU A 58 6.73 -10.19 -8.72
N LEU A 59 5.46 -10.52 -8.51
CA LEU A 59 5.02 -11.73 -7.82
C LEU A 59 4.98 -12.92 -8.80
N LYS A 60 5.79 -13.95 -8.55
CA LYS A 60 5.85 -15.14 -9.40
C LYS A 60 5.10 -16.31 -8.77
N ILE A 61 4.61 -17.21 -9.63
CA ILE A 61 4.03 -18.48 -9.19
C ILE A 61 5.12 -19.26 -8.43
N GLY A 62 4.82 -19.67 -7.20
CA GLY A 62 5.75 -20.37 -6.31
C GLY A 62 6.35 -19.50 -5.21
N ASP A 63 6.15 -18.19 -5.24
CA ASP A 63 6.61 -17.29 -4.19
C ASP A 63 5.86 -17.51 -2.87
N LEU A 64 6.59 -17.46 -1.75
CA LEU A 64 6.00 -17.46 -0.42
C LEU A 64 5.58 -16.03 -0.04
N SER A 65 4.27 -15.83 0.10
CA SER A 65 3.71 -14.56 0.57
C SER A 65 3.28 -14.67 2.03
N ILE A 66 3.77 -13.75 2.87
CA ILE A 66 3.45 -13.68 4.30
C ILE A 66 2.64 -12.41 4.53
N PHE A 67 1.49 -12.56 5.16
CA PHE A 67 0.56 -11.46 5.40
C PHE A 67 0.19 -11.37 6.88
N ASP A 68 -0.05 -10.14 7.33
CA ASP A 68 -0.77 -9.92 8.59
C ASP A 68 -2.24 -10.37 8.42
N ARG A 69 -2.86 -10.83 9.50
CA ARG A 69 -4.27 -11.23 9.56
C ARG A 69 -5.21 -10.14 9.04
N GLY A 70 -4.86 -8.86 9.21
CA GLY A 70 -5.65 -7.73 8.71
C GLY A 70 -5.83 -7.71 7.18
N PHE A 71 -4.96 -8.39 6.42
CA PHE A 71 -5.00 -8.48 4.96
C PHE A 71 -5.73 -9.73 4.44
N LYS A 72 -6.32 -10.53 5.32
CA LYS A 72 -6.95 -11.80 4.92
C LYS A 72 -7.94 -11.66 3.76
N GLU A 73 -8.69 -10.57 3.72
CA GLU A 73 -9.72 -10.33 2.70
C GLU A 73 -9.15 -9.98 1.32
N CYS A 74 -7.89 -9.54 1.22
CA CYS A 74 -7.26 -9.21 -0.06
C CYS A 74 -6.39 -10.34 -0.64
N ILE A 75 -6.34 -11.51 0.02
CA ILE A 75 -5.61 -12.70 -0.43
C ILE A 75 -6.67 -13.65 -1.03
N ALA A 76 -7.06 -13.41 -2.28
CA ALA A 76 -8.00 -14.24 -3.02
C ALA A 76 -7.30 -14.93 -4.19
#